data_AF-F7GRL7-F1
#
_entry.id   AF-F7GRL7-F1
#
_cell.length_a   1.000
_cell.length_b   1.000
_cell.length_c   1.000
_cell.angle_alpha   90.00
_cell.angle_beta   90.00
_cell.angle_gamma   90.00
#
_symmetry.space_group_name_H-M   'P 1'
#
loop_
_entity.id
_entity.type
_entity.pdbx_description
1 polymer ?
#
loop_
_entity_poly.entity_id
_entity_poly.type
_entity_poly.pdbx_seq_one_letter_code
_entity_poly.pdbx_strand_id
1 'polypeptide(L)'
;MAQGNNYGQTSNGVADESPNMLVYRKMEDVIARMQDEKNGIPIRTVKSFLSKIPSVFSGSDIVQWLIKNLTIEDPAVYLCKRTMQNKARLELADYEAESLARLQRAFARKWEFIFMQAEAQAKVDKKRDKIERKILDSQERAFWDVHRPVPGCVNTTEVDIKKSSRMRNPHKTRKSVYGLQNDIRSHSPTHTPTPETKPPTEDELQQQIKYWQIQLDRHRLKMSKVADSLLSYTEQYLEYDPFLLPPDPSNPWLSDDTTFWELEASKEPSQQRVKRWGFGMDEALKDPVGREQFLKFLESEFSSENLRFWLAVEDLKKRPIKEVPSRVQEIWQEFLAPGAPSAINLDSKSYDKTTQNVKEPGRYTFEDAQEHIYKLMKSDSYPRFIRSSAYQELLQAKKKGRNIPIFPCHKNCTPTLRASTNLL
;
A
#
# COMPACT_ATOMS: atom_id res chain seq x y z
N MET A 1 -44.06 -44.77 3.00
CA MET A 1 -42.79 -45.31 3.52
C MET A 1 -41.75 -44.23 3.41
N ALA A 2 -41.03 -44.02 4.50
CA ALA A 2 -40.18 -42.88 4.77
C ALA A 2 -38.89 -42.88 3.95
N GLN A 3 -38.40 -41.69 3.60
CA GLN A 3 -36.99 -41.31 3.70
C GLN A 3 -36.94 -39.80 3.92
N GLY A 4 -36.83 -39.39 5.18
CA GLY A 4 -36.57 -38.02 5.57
C GLY A 4 -35.09 -37.70 5.38
N ASN A 5 -34.79 -36.70 4.55
CA ASN A 5 -33.45 -36.13 4.50
C ASN A 5 -33.27 -35.17 5.66
N ASN A 6 -32.76 -35.74 6.75
CA ASN A 6 -32.26 -35.05 7.92
C ASN A 6 -30.97 -34.32 7.52
N TYR A 7 -31.03 -32.99 7.36
CA TYR A 7 -29.82 -32.16 7.31
C TYR A 7 -29.24 -32.10 8.73
N GLY A 8 -28.57 -33.19 9.09
CA GLY A 8 -27.75 -33.31 10.30
C GLY A 8 -26.61 -32.29 10.24
N GLN A 9 -26.52 -31.53 11.33
CA GLN A 9 -25.42 -30.66 11.68
C GLN A 9 -24.08 -31.39 11.47
N THR A 10 -23.34 -31.02 10.43
CA THR A 10 -21.90 -31.25 10.40
C THR A 10 -21.24 -30.12 11.18
N SER A 11 -20.99 -30.39 12.46
CA SER A 11 -19.99 -29.70 13.27
C SER A 11 -18.63 -29.90 12.61
N ASN A 12 -18.20 -28.96 11.76
CA ASN A 12 -16.90 -29.00 11.11
C ASN A 12 -16.08 -27.77 11.47
N GLY A 13 -14.93 -28.08 12.09
CA GLY A 13 -13.72 -27.31 12.30
C GLY A 13 -13.62 -25.91 11.72
N VAL A 14 -13.24 -24.99 12.61
CA VAL A 14 -12.47 -23.75 12.40
C VAL A 14 -12.26 -23.44 10.92
N ALA A 15 -13.26 -22.77 10.33
CA ALA A 15 -13.11 -22.20 9.01
C ALA A 15 -12.02 -21.12 9.09
N ASP A 16 -10.90 -21.41 8.42
CA ASP A 16 -9.84 -20.47 8.08
C ASP A 16 -10.48 -19.11 7.74
N GLU A 17 -10.37 -18.15 8.65
CA GLU A 17 -11.20 -16.94 8.61
C GLU A 17 -10.86 -16.14 7.35
N SER A 18 -11.74 -16.19 6.36
CA SER A 18 -11.61 -15.38 5.15
C SER A 18 -11.37 -13.92 5.57
N PRO A 19 -10.41 -13.19 4.97
CA PRO A 19 -10.12 -11.81 5.33
C PRO A 19 -11.36 -10.90 5.31
N ASN A 20 -12.36 -11.25 4.51
CA ASN A 20 -13.62 -10.52 4.42
C ASN A 20 -14.51 -10.75 5.66
N MET A 21 -14.45 -11.93 6.28
CA MET A 21 -15.21 -12.25 7.51
C MET A 21 -14.74 -11.48 8.73
N LEU A 22 -13.46 -11.07 8.77
CA LEU A 22 -12.97 -10.18 9.83
C LEU A 22 -13.62 -8.80 9.75
N VAL A 23 -13.87 -8.30 8.53
CA VAL A 23 -14.55 -7.01 8.33
C VAL A 23 -15.99 -7.10 8.80
N TYR A 24 -16.72 -8.17 8.45
CA TYR A 24 -18.10 -8.36 8.91
C TYR A 24 -18.22 -8.44 10.42
N ARG A 25 -17.33 -9.18 11.11
CA ARG A 25 -17.32 -9.23 12.58
C ARG A 25 -17.12 -7.85 13.22
N LYS A 26 -16.18 -7.05 12.70
CA LYS A 26 -15.98 -5.68 13.18
C LYS A 26 -17.19 -4.78 12.93
N MET A 27 -17.89 -4.97 11.81
CA MET A 27 -19.13 -4.25 11.52
C MET A 27 -20.25 -4.69 12.47
N GLU A 28 -20.42 -5.98 12.70
CA GLU A 28 -21.39 -6.55 13.66
C GLU A 28 -21.13 -6.06 15.09
N ASP A 29 -19.88 -5.94 15.52
CA ASP A 29 -19.51 -5.36 16.82
C ASP A 29 -19.94 -3.88 16.95
N VAL A 30 -19.89 -3.10 15.85
CA VAL A 30 -20.44 -1.74 15.84
C VAL A 30 -21.96 -1.76 15.95
N ILE A 31 -22.63 -2.65 15.21
CA ILE A 31 -24.09 -2.81 15.26
C ILE A 31 -24.56 -3.23 16.67
N ALA A 32 -23.85 -4.16 17.32
CA ALA A 32 -24.16 -4.57 18.69
C ALA A 32 -24.10 -3.39 19.66
N ARG A 33 -23.10 -2.51 19.54
CA ARG A 33 -23.00 -1.28 20.34
C ARG A 33 -24.08 -0.26 20.01
N MET A 34 -24.50 -0.16 18.75
CA MET A 34 -25.61 0.71 18.34
C MET A 34 -26.96 0.26 18.92
N GLN A 35 -27.11 -1.03 19.22
CA GLN A 35 -28.33 -1.61 19.79
C GLN A 35 -28.34 -1.64 21.32
N ASP A 36 -27.30 -1.11 21.99
CA ASP A 36 -27.24 -1.05 23.45
C ASP A 36 -28.43 -0.25 24.03
N GLU A 37 -29.05 -0.79 25.08
CA GLU A 37 -30.29 -0.23 25.63
C GLU A 37 -30.11 1.17 26.25
N LYS A 38 -28.90 1.51 26.69
CA LYS A 38 -28.60 2.77 27.39
C LYS A 38 -27.83 3.76 26.53
N ASN A 39 -26.89 3.27 25.74
CA ASN A 39 -25.93 4.06 24.99
C ASN A 39 -26.11 3.95 23.47
N GLY A 40 -27.06 3.15 23.01
CA GLY A 40 -27.35 2.92 21.60
C GLY A 40 -28.14 4.05 20.92
N ILE A 41 -28.56 3.80 19.69
CA ILE A 41 -29.33 4.72 18.87
C ILE A 41 -30.80 4.68 19.32
N PRO A 42 -31.46 5.83 19.53
CA PRO A 42 -32.85 5.85 19.97
C PRO A 42 -33.82 5.31 18.91
N ILE A 43 -34.44 4.17 19.19
CA ILE A 43 -35.46 3.54 18.33
C ILE A 43 -36.84 4.12 18.67
N ARG A 44 -37.60 4.54 17.65
CA ARG A 44 -38.90 5.22 17.80
C ARG A 44 -39.97 4.61 16.89
N THR A 45 -41.23 4.88 17.20
CA THR A 45 -42.37 4.61 16.30
C THR A 45 -42.88 5.93 15.74
N VAL A 46 -42.84 6.09 14.42
CA VAL A 46 -43.32 7.31 13.75
C VAL A 46 -44.76 7.10 13.28
N LYS A 47 -45.66 8.01 13.65
CA LYS A 47 -47.06 8.03 13.22
C LYS A 47 -47.31 9.23 12.30
N SER A 48 -47.95 8.99 11.16
CA SER A 48 -48.51 10.00 10.27
C SER A 48 -49.99 9.70 10.03
N PHE A 49 -50.71 10.64 9.39
CA PHE A 49 -52.13 10.47 9.05
C PHE A 49 -52.40 9.19 8.23
N LEU A 50 -51.48 8.82 7.34
CA LEU A 50 -51.63 7.67 6.44
C LEU A 50 -50.95 6.38 6.92
N SER A 51 -50.03 6.46 7.89
CA SER A 51 -49.22 5.30 8.25
C SER A 51 -48.62 5.37 9.65
N LYS A 52 -48.48 4.20 10.29
CA LYS A 52 -47.67 4.02 11.50
C LYS A 52 -46.51 3.08 11.16
N ILE A 53 -45.27 3.54 11.36
CA ILE A 53 -44.04 2.78 11.09
C ILE A 53 -43.31 2.55 12.43
N PRO A 54 -43.32 1.31 12.96
CA PRO A 54 -42.64 0.98 14.20
C PRO A 54 -41.15 0.68 13.99
N SER A 55 -40.39 0.77 15.09
CA SER A 55 -38.98 0.35 15.19
C SER A 55 -38.05 1.01 14.16
N VAL A 56 -38.11 2.34 14.05
CA VAL A 56 -37.26 3.14 13.14
C VAL A 56 -36.41 4.15 13.90
N PHE A 57 -35.29 4.53 13.31
CA PHE A 57 -34.40 5.59 13.77
C PHE A 57 -34.14 6.57 12.62
N SER A 58 -33.70 7.79 12.92
CA SER A 58 -33.27 8.71 11.86
C SER A 58 -31.83 8.41 11.47
N GLY A 59 -31.47 8.55 10.20
CA GLY A 59 -30.06 8.34 9.84
C GLY A 59 -29.14 9.44 10.37
N SER A 60 -29.67 10.62 10.76
CA SER A 60 -28.89 11.61 11.52
C SER A 60 -28.48 11.07 12.89
N ASP A 61 -29.33 10.28 13.55
CA ASP A 61 -28.97 9.65 14.84
C ASP A 61 -27.83 8.63 14.64
N ILE A 62 -27.82 7.88 13.54
CA ILE A 62 -26.73 6.94 13.20
C ILE A 62 -25.42 7.71 13.00
N VAL A 63 -25.44 8.76 12.18
CA VAL A 63 -24.25 9.56 11.88
C VAL A 63 -23.69 10.21 13.14
N GLN A 64 -24.55 10.83 13.96
CA GLN A 64 -24.14 11.43 15.25
C GLN A 64 -23.60 10.39 16.23
N TRP A 65 -24.23 9.21 16.30
CA TRP A 65 -23.75 8.13 17.15
C TRP A 65 -22.37 7.64 16.70
N LEU A 66 -22.14 7.48 15.39
CA LEU A 66 -20.85 7.08 14.83
C LEU A 66 -19.75 8.11 15.11
N ILE A 67 -20.01 9.40 14.89
CA ILE A 67 -19.07 10.49 15.19
C ILE A 67 -18.65 10.46 16.66
N LYS A 68 -19.65 10.39 17.55
CA LYS A 68 -19.44 10.41 19.00
C LYS A 68 -18.70 9.18 19.50
N ASN A 69 -19.09 7.98 19.06
CA ASN A 69 -18.60 6.72 19.64
C ASN A 69 -17.39 6.13 18.91
N LEU A 70 -17.10 6.57 17.68
CA LEU A 70 -15.90 6.17 16.92
C LEU A 70 -14.90 7.31 16.73
N THR A 71 -15.11 8.47 17.36
CA THR A 71 -14.21 9.65 17.28
C THR A 71 -13.85 10.03 15.84
N ILE A 72 -14.87 10.11 14.98
CA ILE A 72 -14.70 10.49 13.56
C ILE A 72 -14.75 12.02 13.47
N GLU A 73 -13.70 12.64 12.93
CA GLU A 73 -13.65 14.09 12.71
C GLU A 73 -14.55 14.53 11.51
N ASP A 74 -14.99 15.79 11.51
CA ASP A 74 -16.21 16.35 10.89
C ASP A 74 -16.41 16.36 9.33
N PRO A 75 -15.48 15.99 8.43
CA PRO A 75 -15.74 16.04 6.97
C PRO A 75 -16.77 15.00 6.45
N ALA A 76 -16.93 13.87 7.13
CA ALA A 76 -17.80 12.78 6.67
C ALA A 76 -19.31 13.09 6.83
N VAL A 77 -19.65 13.98 7.77
CA VAL A 77 -21.02 14.34 8.16
C VAL A 77 -21.73 15.13 7.05
N TYR A 78 -21.02 16.05 6.41
CA TYR A 78 -21.53 16.85 5.30
C TYR A 78 -21.89 15.99 4.08
N LEU A 79 -21.06 14.99 3.75
CA LEU A 79 -21.27 14.08 2.62
C LEU A 79 -22.42 13.09 2.89
N CYS A 80 -22.51 12.55 4.11
CA CYS A 80 -23.60 11.66 4.52
C CYS A 80 -24.95 12.38 4.58
N LYS A 81 -24.97 13.66 4.96
CA LYS A 81 -26.18 14.50 5.00
C LYS A 81 -26.76 14.78 3.60
N ARG A 82 -25.92 14.83 2.55
CA ARG A 82 -26.34 15.07 1.16
C ARG A 82 -26.96 13.83 0.48
N THR A 83 -26.55 12.62 0.85
CA THR A 83 -27.02 11.37 0.20
C THR A 83 -28.35 10.85 0.75
N MET A 84 -28.84 11.40 1.86
CA MET A 84 -30.04 10.91 2.55
C MET A 84 -31.35 11.64 2.16
N GLN A 85 -31.30 12.64 1.28
CA GLN A 85 -32.50 13.34 0.81
C GLN A 85 -33.00 12.71 -0.49
N ASN A 86 -33.73 11.58 -0.41
CA ASN A 86 -34.59 11.12 -1.50
C ASN A 86 -35.78 10.29 -0.96
N LYS A 87 -37.00 10.72 -1.29
CA LYS A 87 -38.27 9.98 -1.17
C LYS A 87 -38.84 9.86 -2.59
N ALA A 88 -39.48 8.79 -3.06
CA ALA A 88 -40.50 7.96 -2.42
C ALA A 88 -40.55 6.50 -2.98
N ARG A 89 -41.16 5.61 -2.17
CA ARG A 89 -41.65 4.22 -2.40
C ARG A 89 -42.95 4.25 -3.25
N LEU A 90 -43.49 3.22 -3.93
CA LEU A 90 -43.30 1.76 -4.08
C LEU A 90 -43.98 1.39 -5.41
N GLU A 91 -43.23 0.86 -6.38
CA GLU A 91 -43.66 -0.15 -7.36
C GLU A 91 -42.44 -1.05 -7.59
N LEU A 92 -42.60 -2.22 -8.22
CA LEU A 92 -41.43 -2.99 -8.66
C LEU A 92 -40.55 -2.06 -9.48
N ALA A 93 -39.33 -1.81 -9.02
CA ALA A 93 -38.41 -1.02 -9.81
C ALA A 93 -38.12 -1.79 -11.10
N ASP A 94 -37.99 -1.11 -12.25
CA ASP A 94 -37.90 -1.75 -13.57
C ASP A 94 -36.84 -2.87 -13.63
N TYR A 95 -35.74 -2.73 -12.88
CA TYR A 95 -34.68 -3.74 -12.77
C TYR A 95 -35.11 -5.04 -12.05
N GLU A 96 -36.05 -4.98 -11.10
CA GLU A 96 -36.59 -6.13 -10.37
C GLU A 96 -37.48 -6.96 -11.32
N ALA A 97 -38.32 -6.28 -12.11
CA ALA A 97 -39.17 -6.91 -13.13
C ALA A 97 -38.34 -7.55 -14.26
N GLU A 98 -37.29 -6.87 -14.73
CA GLU A 98 -36.36 -7.44 -15.69
C GLU A 98 -35.59 -8.65 -15.14
N SER A 99 -35.19 -8.61 -13.86
CA SER A 99 -34.53 -9.73 -13.19
C SER A 99 -35.43 -10.94 -13.09
N LEU A 100 -36.70 -10.73 -12.71
CA LEU A 100 -37.72 -11.77 -12.67
C LEU A 100 -37.93 -12.40 -14.07
N ALA A 101 -38.03 -11.59 -15.12
CA ALA A 101 -38.18 -12.06 -16.49
C ALA A 101 -36.96 -12.86 -16.99
N ARG A 102 -35.74 -12.50 -16.56
CA ARG A 102 -34.52 -13.30 -16.83
C ARG A 102 -34.56 -14.65 -16.10
N LEU A 103 -34.96 -14.65 -14.83
CA LEU A 103 -35.05 -15.88 -14.02
C LEU A 103 -36.15 -16.83 -14.51
N GLN A 104 -37.31 -16.32 -14.93
CA GLN A 104 -38.39 -17.11 -15.55
C GLN A 104 -37.90 -17.83 -16.80
N ARG A 105 -37.14 -17.15 -17.66
CA ARG A 105 -36.52 -17.77 -18.85
C ARG A 105 -35.48 -18.83 -18.46
N ALA A 106 -34.60 -18.53 -17.51
CA ALA A 106 -33.54 -19.44 -17.08
C ALA A 106 -34.08 -20.71 -16.37
N PHE A 107 -35.18 -20.60 -15.63
CA PHE A 107 -35.75 -21.67 -14.81
C PHE A 107 -37.12 -22.16 -15.28
N ALA A 108 -37.48 -21.94 -16.55
CA ALA A 108 -38.83 -22.23 -17.09
C ALA A 108 -39.36 -23.63 -16.74
N ARG A 109 -38.51 -24.68 -16.83
CA ARG A 109 -38.86 -26.07 -16.53
C ARG A 109 -39.10 -26.37 -15.04
N LYS A 110 -38.63 -25.49 -14.14
CA LYS A 110 -38.77 -25.63 -12.68
C LYS A 110 -39.70 -24.55 -12.10
N TRP A 111 -40.32 -23.73 -12.95
CA TRP A 111 -41.09 -22.56 -12.51
C TRP A 111 -42.28 -22.95 -11.63
N GLU A 112 -42.96 -24.06 -11.93
CA GLU A 112 -44.07 -24.57 -11.12
C GLU A 112 -43.66 -24.87 -9.67
N PHE A 113 -42.47 -25.44 -9.47
CA PHE A 113 -41.94 -25.70 -8.12
C PHE A 113 -41.57 -24.41 -7.39
N ILE A 114 -40.97 -23.45 -8.10
CA ILE A 114 -40.64 -22.12 -7.53
C ILE A 114 -41.91 -21.38 -7.11
N PHE A 115 -42.94 -21.42 -7.95
CA PHE A 115 -44.24 -20.82 -7.67
C PHE A 115 -44.91 -21.49 -6.46
N MET A 116 -44.92 -22.83 -6.40
CA MET A 116 -45.48 -23.59 -5.28
C MET A 116 -44.77 -23.26 -3.95
N GLN A 117 -43.44 -23.11 -3.97
CA GLN A 117 -42.66 -22.72 -2.81
C GLN A 117 -42.96 -21.27 -2.36
N ALA A 118 -43.04 -20.33 -3.30
CA ALA A 118 -43.42 -18.94 -3.02
C ALA A 118 -44.85 -18.83 -2.45
N GLU A 119 -45.78 -19.62 -2.99
CA GLU A 119 -47.17 -19.64 -2.51
C GLU A 119 -47.26 -20.21 -1.08
N ALA A 120 -46.52 -21.30 -0.78
CA ALA A 120 -46.45 -21.86 0.55
C ALA A 120 -45.85 -20.87 1.57
N GLN A 121 -44.80 -20.14 1.19
CA GLN A 121 -44.19 -19.10 2.02
C GLN A 121 -45.17 -17.95 2.29
N ALA A 122 -45.86 -17.45 1.26
CA ALA A 122 -46.88 -16.41 1.40
C ALA A 122 -48.05 -16.84 2.32
N LYS A 123 -48.40 -18.14 2.33
CA LYS A 123 -49.42 -18.70 3.26
C LYS A 123 -48.96 -18.68 4.71
N VAL A 124 -47.67 -18.90 4.98
CA VAL A 124 -47.08 -18.78 6.33
C VAL A 124 -47.07 -17.32 6.78
N ASP A 125 -46.62 -16.41 5.91
CA ASP A 125 -46.52 -14.99 6.25
C ASP A 125 -47.90 -14.34 6.49
N LYS A 126 -48.94 -14.82 5.79
CA LYS A 126 -50.34 -14.39 6.02
C LYS A 126 -50.85 -14.70 7.44
N LYS A 127 -50.28 -15.66 8.15
CA LYS A 127 -50.67 -16.03 9.53
C LYS A 127 -50.07 -15.08 10.58
N ARG A 128 -49.06 -14.29 10.23
CA ARG A 128 -48.40 -13.33 11.13
C ARG A 128 -49.20 -12.04 11.27
N ASP A 129 -48.94 -11.31 12.35
CA ASP A 129 -49.49 -9.96 12.55
C ASP A 129 -49.05 -9.02 11.41
N LYS A 130 -49.89 -8.03 11.09
CA LYS A 130 -49.67 -7.09 9.98
C LYS A 130 -48.40 -6.25 10.16
N ILE A 131 -48.05 -5.91 11.41
CA ILE A 131 -46.88 -5.11 11.74
C ILE A 131 -45.60 -5.96 11.60
N GLU A 132 -45.56 -7.13 12.23
CA GLU A 132 -44.45 -8.09 12.16
C GLU A 132 -44.14 -8.47 10.70
N ARG A 133 -45.18 -8.79 9.91
CA ARG A 133 -45.03 -9.09 8.48
C ARG A 133 -44.36 -7.95 7.71
N LYS A 134 -44.78 -6.71 7.94
CA LYS A 134 -44.20 -5.53 7.27
C LYS A 134 -42.72 -5.33 7.60
N ILE A 135 -42.28 -5.69 8.81
CA ILE A 135 -40.88 -5.61 9.22
C ILE A 135 -40.07 -6.72 8.54
N LEU A 136 -40.56 -7.96 8.58
CA LEU A 136 -39.89 -9.12 7.98
C LEU A 136 -39.75 -8.98 6.46
N ASP A 137 -40.82 -8.56 5.76
CA ASP A 137 -40.79 -8.29 4.32
C ASP A 137 -39.73 -7.22 3.96
N SER A 138 -39.57 -6.21 4.82
CA SER A 138 -38.56 -5.16 4.63
C SER A 138 -37.14 -5.64 4.91
N GLN A 139 -36.94 -6.56 5.85
CA GLN A 139 -35.64 -7.17 6.14
C GLN A 139 -35.21 -8.11 5.01
N GLU A 140 -36.13 -8.91 4.48
CA GLU A 140 -35.87 -9.76 3.32
C GLU A 140 -35.55 -8.93 2.07
N ARG A 141 -36.28 -7.83 1.83
CA ARG A 141 -35.94 -6.89 0.76
C ARG A 141 -34.52 -6.34 0.92
N ALA A 142 -34.16 -5.88 2.12
CA ALA A 142 -32.82 -5.36 2.39
C ALA A 142 -31.70 -6.41 2.18
N PHE A 143 -31.96 -7.69 2.47
CA PHE A 143 -31.02 -8.77 2.16
C PHE A 143 -30.75 -8.89 0.66
N TRP A 144 -31.81 -8.82 -0.15
CA TRP A 144 -31.69 -8.88 -1.61
C TRP A 144 -31.11 -7.62 -2.23
N ASP A 145 -31.37 -6.44 -1.67
CA ASP A 145 -30.74 -5.17 -2.10
C ASP A 145 -29.20 -5.25 -2.02
N VAL A 146 -28.63 -6.08 -1.13
CA VAL A 146 -27.18 -6.30 -1.04
C VAL A 146 -26.69 -7.34 -2.07
N HIS A 147 -27.39 -8.47 -2.20
CA HIS A 147 -26.96 -9.58 -3.06
C HIS A 147 -27.32 -9.40 -4.53
N ARG A 148 -28.28 -8.52 -4.82
CA ARG A 148 -28.79 -8.15 -6.14
C ARG A 148 -28.98 -6.63 -6.17
N PRO A 149 -27.88 -5.87 -6.06
CA PRO A 149 -27.96 -4.42 -5.97
C PRO A 149 -28.57 -3.82 -7.23
N VAL A 150 -29.17 -2.64 -7.06
CA VAL A 150 -29.67 -1.81 -8.17
C VAL A 150 -28.52 -1.58 -9.17
N PRO A 151 -28.77 -1.71 -10.49
CA PRO A 151 -27.74 -1.44 -11.50
C PRO A 151 -27.09 -0.05 -11.30
N GLY A 152 -25.76 -0.01 -11.32
CA GLY A 152 -24.98 1.20 -11.03
C GLY A 152 -24.56 1.36 -9.56
N CYS A 153 -25.16 0.61 -8.63
CA CYS A 153 -24.66 0.50 -7.26
C CYS A 153 -23.49 -0.48 -7.18
N VAL A 154 -22.51 -0.18 -6.32
CA VAL A 154 -21.39 -1.07 -6.04
C VAL A 154 -21.91 -2.37 -5.40
N ASN A 155 -21.52 -3.51 -5.95
CA ASN A 155 -21.86 -4.81 -5.38
C ASN A 155 -20.85 -5.20 -4.28
N THR A 156 -21.27 -5.06 -3.03
CA THR A 156 -20.42 -5.31 -1.85
C THR A 156 -20.15 -6.80 -1.60
N THR A 157 -20.80 -7.70 -2.34
CA THR A 157 -20.54 -9.15 -2.30
C THR A 157 -19.44 -9.60 -3.27
N GLU A 158 -18.97 -8.70 -4.15
CA GLU A 158 -17.84 -8.98 -5.04
C GLU A 158 -16.55 -9.10 -4.24
N VAL A 159 -15.78 -10.15 -4.52
CA VAL A 159 -14.52 -10.45 -3.84
C VAL A 159 -13.36 -10.42 -4.82
N ASP A 160 -12.22 -9.86 -4.37
CA ASP A 160 -10.98 -9.91 -5.13
C ASP A 160 -10.63 -11.36 -5.50
N ILE A 161 -10.27 -11.59 -6.76
CA ILE A 161 -9.97 -12.93 -7.30
C ILE A 161 -8.87 -13.65 -6.50
N LYS A 162 -7.89 -12.92 -5.97
CA LYS A 162 -6.80 -13.45 -5.14
C LYS A 162 -7.31 -13.97 -3.80
N LYS A 163 -8.36 -13.37 -3.25
CA LYS A 163 -9.03 -13.80 -2.02
C LYS A 163 -9.98 -14.97 -2.28
N SER A 164 -10.69 -14.94 -3.40
CA SER A 164 -11.63 -16.00 -3.81
C SER A 164 -10.95 -17.37 -4.00
N SER A 165 -9.76 -17.39 -4.61
CA SER A 165 -8.98 -18.63 -4.83
C SER A 165 -8.56 -19.32 -3.52
N ARG A 166 -8.19 -18.53 -2.50
CA ARG A 166 -7.77 -19.04 -1.18
C ARG A 166 -8.93 -19.70 -0.42
N MET A 167 -10.16 -19.23 -0.64
CA MET A 167 -11.36 -19.80 -0.01
C MET A 167 -11.73 -21.19 -0.57
N ARG A 168 -11.38 -21.49 -1.83
CA ARG A 168 -11.71 -22.79 -2.47
C ARG A 168 -10.68 -23.89 -2.23
N ASN A 169 -9.43 -23.56 -1.88
CA ASN A 169 -8.36 -24.54 -1.64
C ASN A 169 -7.39 -24.09 -0.53
N PRO A 170 -7.81 -24.10 0.76
CA PRO A 170 -6.97 -23.63 1.86
C PRO A 170 -5.61 -24.37 1.95
N HIS A 171 -5.61 -25.67 1.62
CA HIS A 171 -4.43 -26.53 1.74
C HIS A 171 -3.39 -26.38 0.60
N LYS A 172 -3.74 -25.82 -0.56
CA LYS A 172 -2.81 -25.72 -1.71
C LYS A 172 -2.01 -24.42 -1.75
N THR A 173 -2.46 -23.36 -1.07
CA THR A 173 -1.86 -22.02 -1.16
C THR A 173 -0.85 -21.69 -0.05
N ARG A 174 -0.42 -22.68 0.73
CA ARG A 174 0.57 -22.48 1.81
C ARG A 174 2.00 -22.24 1.31
N LYS A 175 2.23 -22.24 -0.01
CA LYS A 175 3.53 -21.89 -0.61
C LYS A 175 3.41 -20.55 -1.33
N SER A 176 3.76 -19.47 -0.64
CA SER A 176 4.12 -18.22 -1.31
C SER A 176 5.39 -18.46 -2.12
N VAL A 177 5.40 -18.03 -3.39
CA VAL A 177 6.56 -18.15 -4.30
C VAL A 177 7.64 -17.10 -3.97
N TYR A 178 7.32 -16.09 -3.16
CA TYR A 178 8.29 -15.16 -2.60
C TYR A 178 7.94 -14.85 -1.13
N GLY A 179 8.85 -15.12 -0.22
CA GLY A 179 8.78 -14.57 1.15
C GLY A 179 8.73 -15.61 2.26
N LEU A 180 9.57 -15.37 3.27
CA LEU A 180 9.79 -16.13 4.49
C LEU A 180 8.49 -16.63 5.14
N GLN A 181 8.57 -17.85 5.64
CA GLN A 181 7.59 -18.46 6.52
C GLN A 181 7.65 -17.78 7.91
N ASN A 182 7.02 -16.61 8.02
CA ASN A 182 6.83 -15.92 9.30
C ASN A 182 5.51 -16.42 9.94
N ASP A 183 5.60 -17.48 10.75
CA ASP A 183 4.59 -17.81 11.76
C ASP A 183 4.71 -16.83 12.95
N ILE A 184 4.44 -15.54 12.73
CA ILE A 184 4.29 -14.56 13.81
C ILE A 184 2.79 -14.39 14.06
N ARG A 185 2.25 -15.25 14.93
CA ARG A 185 0.94 -15.05 15.55
C ARG A 185 1.06 -13.91 16.57
N SER A 186 0.59 -12.73 16.22
CA SER A 186 0.26 -11.68 17.21
C SER A 186 -1.11 -12.01 17.82
N HIS A 187 -1.13 -12.70 18.96
CA HIS A 187 -2.35 -12.93 19.73
C HIS A 187 -2.58 -11.74 20.69
N SER A 188 -3.70 -11.02 20.53
CA SER A 188 -4.34 -10.31 21.65
C SER A 188 -5.12 -11.32 22.50
N PRO A 189 -5.25 -11.11 23.82
CA PRO A 189 -5.74 -12.13 24.74
C PRO A 189 -7.26 -12.09 24.81
N THR A 190 -7.93 -13.09 24.25
CA THR A 190 -9.28 -13.44 24.70
C THR A 190 -9.40 -14.96 24.66
N HIS A 191 -9.80 -15.52 25.81
CA HIS A 191 -9.81 -16.94 26.14
C HIS A 191 -10.31 -17.82 24.99
N THR A 192 -9.42 -18.66 24.48
CA THR A 192 -9.74 -19.80 23.61
C THR A 192 -9.41 -21.09 24.38
N PRO A 193 -10.23 -22.16 24.28
CA PRO A 193 -9.76 -23.48 24.66
C PRO A 193 -8.61 -23.86 23.73
N THR A 194 -7.49 -24.23 24.35
CA THR A 194 -6.23 -24.60 23.70
C THR A 194 -6.50 -25.64 22.61
N PRO A 195 -6.16 -25.37 21.33
CA PRO A 195 -6.18 -26.42 20.32
C PRO A 195 -5.18 -27.49 20.76
N GLU A 196 -5.55 -28.77 20.69
CA GLU A 196 -4.65 -29.88 20.96
C GLU A 196 -3.39 -29.73 20.08
N THR A 197 -2.33 -29.19 20.68
CA THR A 197 -1.03 -29.07 20.06
C THR A 197 -0.54 -30.48 19.85
N LYS A 198 -0.61 -30.96 18.61
CA LYS A 198 0.12 -32.17 18.23
C LYS A 198 1.57 -31.94 18.66
N PRO A 199 2.18 -32.86 19.43
CA PRO A 199 3.56 -32.70 19.84
C PRO A 199 4.42 -32.59 18.57
N PRO A 200 5.34 -31.62 18.51
CA PRO A 200 6.19 -31.45 17.36
C PRO A 200 7.06 -32.70 17.19
N THR A 201 7.32 -33.06 15.93
CA THR A 201 8.27 -34.12 15.60
C THR A 201 9.70 -33.67 15.90
N GLU A 202 10.63 -34.63 16.04
CA GLU A 202 12.04 -34.34 16.28
C GLU A 202 12.64 -33.45 15.18
N ASP A 203 12.31 -33.70 13.91
CA ASP A 203 12.77 -32.89 12.78
C ASP A 203 12.26 -31.44 12.85
N GLU A 204 11.01 -31.23 13.25
CA GLU A 204 10.44 -29.88 13.44
C GLU A 204 11.15 -29.14 14.58
N LEU A 205 11.48 -29.83 15.68
CA LEU A 205 12.25 -29.27 16.78
C LEU A 205 13.66 -28.89 16.33
N GLN A 206 14.35 -29.73 15.55
CA GLN A 206 15.67 -29.41 15.00
C GLN A 206 15.62 -28.18 14.08
N GLN A 207 14.60 -28.05 13.24
CA GLN A 207 14.42 -26.87 12.39
C GLN A 207 14.14 -25.61 13.21
N GLN A 208 13.33 -25.70 14.26
CA GLN A 208 13.07 -24.58 15.17
C GLN A 208 14.35 -24.14 15.87
N ILE A 209 15.16 -25.07 16.38
CA ILE A 209 16.45 -24.76 17.02
C ILE A 209 17.37 -24.02 16.03
N LYS A 210 17.52 -24.53 14.81
CA LYS A 210 18.33 -23.87 13.77
C LYS A 210 17.81 -22.47 13.44
N TYR A 211 16.49 -22.32 13.30
CA TYR A 211 15.87 -21.02 13.05
C TYR A 211 16.15 -20.04 14.18
N TRP A 212 15.92 -20.43 15.44
CA TRP A 212 16.15 -19.58 16.60
C TRP A 212 17.62 -19.21 16.77
N GLN A 213 18.54 -20.14 16.50
CA GLN A 213 19.97 -19.86 16.50
C GLN A 213 20.32 -18.74 15.50
N ILE A 214 19.84 -18.86 14.25
CA ILE A 214 20.04 -17.82 13.22
C ILE A 214 19.44 -16.47 13.66
N GLN A 215 18.30 -16.47 14.38
CA GLN A 215 17.71 -15.23 14.90
C GLN A 215 18.52 -14.62 16.03
N LEU A 216 19.18 -15.42 16.88
CA LEU A 216 20.04 -14.95 17.96
C LEU A 216 21.34 -14.36 17.43
N ASP A 217 21.91 -14.94 16.37
CA ASP A 217 23.16 -14.47 15.75
C ASP A 217 23.00 -13.12 15.01
N ARG A 218 21.76 -12.66 14.78
CA ARG A 218 21.49 -11.35 14.19
C ARG A 218 21.82 -10.22 15.16
N HIS A 219 22.80 -9.40 14.79
CA HIS A 219 23.15 -8.15 15.47
C HIS A 219 21.96 -7.19 15.44
N ARG A 220 21.52 -6.75 16.63
CA ARG A 220 20.41 -5.79 16.80
C ARG A 220 20.91 -4.50 17.42
N LEU A 221 20.24 -3.39 17.08
CA LEU A 221 20.48 -2.09 17.68
C LEU A 221 19.43 -1.78 18.76
N LYS A 222 19.78 -0.93 19.73
CA LYS A 222 18.83 -0.41 20.72
C LYS A 222 17.77 0.45 20.04
N MET A 223 16.52 0.39 20.53
CA MET A 223 15.42 1.18 19.98
C MET A 223 15.69 2.69 19.99
N SER A 224 16.37 3.21 21.00
CA SER A 224 16.78 4.62 21.03
C SER A 224 17.66 4.99 19.85
N LYS A 225 18.70 4.17 19.56
CA LYS A 225 19.59 4.39 18.41
C LYS A 225 18.86 4.28 17.08
N VAL A 226 17.90 3.36 16.95
CA VAL A 226 17.07 3.24 15.74
C VAL A 226 16.19 4.47 15.57
N ALA A 227 15.48 4.89 16.64
CA ALA A 227 14.59 6.05 16.60
C ALA A 227 15.36 7.34 16.28
N ASP A 228 16.46 7.60 16.98
CA ASP A 228 17.31 8.78 16.76
C ASP A 228 17.80 8.84 15.30
N SER A 229 18.24 7.70 14.75
CA SER A 229 18.71 7.62 13.36
C SER A 229 17.58 7.88 12.35
N LEU A 230 16.38 7.34 12.57
CA LEU A 230 15.25 7.54 11.66
C LEU A 230 14.72 8.98 11.71
N LEU A 231 14.66 9.58 12.90
CA LEU A 231 14.28 10.98 13.09
C LEU A 231 15.27 11.91 12.39
N SER A 232 16.57 11.74 12.66
CA SER A 232 17.63 12.57 12.04
C SER A 232 17.66 12.42 10.51
N TYR A 233 17.49 11.19 9.98
CA TYR A 233 17.37 10.99 8.54
C TYR A 233 16.15 11.71 7.98
N THR A 234 14.98 11.59 8.62
CA THR A 234 13.76 12.26 8.14
C THR A 234 13.91 13.78 8.16
N GLU A 235 14.45 14.35 9.24
CA GLU A 235 14.71 15.78 9.37
C GLU A 235 15.67 16.30 8.29
N GLN A 236 16.70 15.52 7.96
CA GLN A 236 17.67 15.87 6.91
C GLN A 236 17.02 16.02 5.51
N TYR A 237 15.96 15.26 5.22
CA TYR A 237 15.24 15.31 3.93
C TYR A 237 13.95 16.13 3.96
N LEU A 238 13.59 16.72 5.10
CA LEU A 238 12.32 17.46 5.25
C LEU A 238 12.21 18.63 4.25
N GLU A 239 13.32 19.33 3.97
CA GLU A 239 13.40 20.40 2.94
C GLU A 239 13.22 19.89 1.50
N TYR A 240 13.30 18.58 1.26
CA TYR A 240 13.22 17.95 -0.06
C TYR A 240 11.92 17.16 -0.26
N ASP A 241 11.04 17.12 0.73
CA ASP A 241 9.74 16.44 0.65
C ASP A 241 8.66 17.40 0.12
N PRO A 242 8.15 17.22 -1.12
CA PRO A 242 7.15 18.11 -1.71
C PRO A 242 5.80 18.12 -1.00
N PHE A 243 5.54 17.16 -0.11
CA PHE A 243 4.31 17.13 0.70
C PHE A 243 4.41 17.97 1.97
N LEU A 244 5.64 18.19 2.47
CA LEU A 244 5.88 18.97 3.68
C LEU A 244 6.27 20.41 3.35
N LEU A 245 7.08 20.60 2.30
CA LEU A 245 7.53 21.91 1.83
C LEU A 245 7.35 22.05 0.32
N PRO A 246 6.83 23.18 -0.17
CA PRO A 246 6.60 23.37 -1.59
C PRO A 246 7.94 23.44 -2.35
N PRO A 247 8.11 22.69 -3.44
CA PRO A 247 9.32 22.75 -4.27
C PRO A 247 9.40 24.09 -5.03
N ASP A 248 10.61 24.55 -5.32
CA ASP A 248 10.90 25.74 -6.12
C ASP A 248 11.02 25.36 -7.62
N PRO A 249 10.27 25.98 -8.57
CA PRO A 249 9.36 27.12 -8.39
C PRO A 249 7.96 26.77 -7.86
N SER A 250 7.43 25.60 -8.21
CA SER A 250 6.14 25.13 -7.74
C SER A 250 6.00 23.61 -7.92
N ASN A 251 5.03 23.01 -7.24
CA ASN A 251 4.69 21.60 -7.43
C ASN A 251 3.90 21.42 -8.73
N PRO A 252 4.44 20.69 -9.75
CA PRO A 252 3.78 20.57 -11.05
C PRO A 252 2.36 19.99 -10.99
N TRP A 253 2.06 19.16 -9.98
CA TRP A 253 0.73 18.58 -9.80
C TRP A 253 -0.33 19.59 -9.30
N LEU A 254 0.11 20.73 -8.79
CA LEU A 254 -0.77 21.79 -8.26
C LEU A 254 -0.82 23.02 -9.17
N SER A 255 0.25 23.29 -9.92
CA SER A 255 0.38 24.48 -10.77
C SER A 255 0.24 24.19 -12.26
N ASP A 256 0.26 22.92 -12.68
CA ASP A 256 0.39 22.48 -14.07
C ASP A 256 1.64 23.05 -14.79
N ASP A 257 2.65 23.48 -14.03
CA ASP A 257 3.94 23.97 -14.52
C ASP A 257 5.02 22.90 -14.36
N THR A 258 5.55 22.38 -15.47
CA THR A 258 6.57 21.32 -15.48
C THR A 258 8.00 21.80 -15.25
N THR A 259 8.22 23.10 -15.05
CA THR A 259 9.56 23.70 -14.88
C THR A 259 10.39 23.01 -13.79
N PHE A 260 9.77 22.59 -12.68
CA PHE A 260 10.48 21.88 -11.61
C PHE A 260 11.13 20.57 -12.10
N TRP A 261 10.41 19.77 -12.90
CA TRP A 261 10.95 18.51 -13.44
C TRP A 261 12.10 18.75 -14.42
N GLU A 262 12.01 19.81 -15.23
CA GLU A 262 13.09 20.19 -16.15
C GLU A 262 14.36 20.63 -15.39
N LEU A 263 14.20 21.38 -14.30
CA LEU A 263 15.31 21.77 -13.44
C LEU A 263 15.97 20.57 -12.76
N GLU A 264 15.20 19.60 -12.27
CA GLU A 264 15.73 18.38 -11.65
C GLU A 264 16.41 17.45 -12.67
N ALA A 265 15.99 17.46 -13.94
CA ALA A 265 16.64 16.70 -15.02
C ALA A 265 17.85 17.42 -15.64
N SER A 266 18.04 18.71 -15.33
CA SER A 266 19.11 19.53 -15.89
C SER A 266 20.50 18.97 -15.60
N LYS A 267 21.44 19.24 -16.52
CA LYS A 267 22.88 19.02 -16.33
C LYS A 267 23.53 20.07 -15.42
N GLU A 268 22.89 21.22 -15.27
CA GLU A 268 23.28 22.27 -14.32
C GLU A 268 22.48 22.08 -13.02
N PRO A 269 23.05 21.49 -11.96
CA PRO A 269 22.31 21.15 -10.77
C PRO A 269 21.98 22.39 -9.94
N SER A 270 20.82 22.41 -9.30
CA SER A 270 20.44 23.45 -8.35
C SER A 270 21.29 23.37 -7.08
N GLN A 271 21.35 24.47 -6.31
CA GLN A 271 22.07 24.48 -5.04
C GLN A 271 21.53 23.42 -4.06
N GLN A 272 20.22 23.20 -4.03
CA GLN A 272 19.60 22.17 -3.18
C GLN A 272 20.03 20.76 -3.64
N ARG A 273 20.02 20.49 -4.94
CA ARG A 273 20.47 19.20 -5.49
C ARG A 273 21.95 18.92 -5.15
N VAL A 274 22.83 19.93 -5.23
CA VAL A 274 24.23 19.82 -4.81
C VAL A 274 24.35 19.61 -3.29
N LYS A 275 23.62 20.39 -2.47
CA LYS A 275 23.61 20.27 -1.00
C LYS A 275 23.26 18.84 -0.56
N ARG A 276 22.34 18.19 -1.27
CA ARG A 276 21.90 16.81 -1.01
C ARG A 276 23.02 15.78 -1.18
N TRP A 277 23.97 15.98 -2.11
CA TRP A 277 25.14 15.11 -2.23
C TRP A 277 25.97 15.10 -0.94
N GLY A 278 26.01 16.22 -0.21
CA GLY A 278 26.68 16.32 1.09
C GLY A 278 26.12 15.41 2.19
N PHE A 279 24.92 14.82 2.00
CA PHE A 279 24.32 13.92 2.99
C PHE A 279 25.00 12.55 3.04
N GLY A 280 25.62 12.13 1.93
CA GLY A 280 26.37 10.89 1.86
C GLY A 280 26.68 10.47 0.42
N MET A 281 27.64 9.55 0.29
CA MET A 281 28.11 9.06 -1.01
C MET A 281 26.98 8.48 -1.86
N ASP A 282 26.01 7.83 -1.23
CA ASP A 282 24.85 7.25 -1.91
C ASP A 282 24.02 8.30 -2.67
N GLU A 283 23.93 9.54 -2.17
CA GLU A 283 23.16 10.59 -2.84
C GLU A 283 23.87 11.07 -4.12
N ALA A 284 25.20 11.26 -4.07
CA ALA A 284 25.97 11.57 -5.26
C ALA A 284 26.01 10.40 -6.26
N LEU A 285 26.08 9.15 -5.78
CA LEU A 285 26.12 7.98 -6.67
C LEU A 285 24.78 7.70 -7.37
N LYS A 286 23.65 8.07 -6.77
CA LYS A 286 22.32 8.02 -7.43
C LYS A 286 22.18 9.12 -8.49
N ASP A 287 22.76 10.28 -8.24
CA ASP A 287 22.69 11.43 -9.14
C ASP A 287 23.67 11.28 -10.33
N PRO A 288 23.23 11.36 -11.59
CA PRO A 288 24.14 11.28 -12.74
C PRO A 288 25.18 12.41 -12.76
N VAL A 289 24.80 13.64 -12.41
CA VAL A 289 25.72 14.78 -12.36
C VAL A 289 26.62 14.67 -11.13
N GLY A 290 26.08 14.22 -9.99
CA GLY A 290 26.87 13.94 -8.79
C GLY A 290 27.99 12.92 -9.03
N ARG A 291 27.66 11.83 -9.73
CA ARG A 291 28.67 10.83 -10.18
C ARG A 291 29.74 11.42 -11.07
N GLU A 292 29.35 12.24 -12.04
CA GLU A 292 30.29 12.88 -12.96
C GLU A 292 31.26 13.81 -12.23
N GLN A 293 30.75 14.65 -11.32
CA GLN A 293 31.60 15.55 -10.54
C GLN A 293 32.52 14.79 -9.58
N PHE A 294 32.03 13.73 -8.94
CA PHE A 294 32.86 12.90 -8.08
C PHE A 294 33.94 12.15 -8.88
N LEU A 295 33.60 11.60 -10.05
CA LEU A 295 34.57 10.96 -10.95
C LEU A 295 35.65 11.94 -11.40
N LYS A 296 35.26 13.14 -11.85
CA LYS A 296 36.19 14.20 -12.25
C LYS A 296 37.15 14.59 -11.14
N PHE A 297 36.67 14.65 -9.90
CA PHE A 297 37.52 14.87 -8.73
C PHE A 297 38.54 13.73 -8.54
N LEU A 298 38.11 12.47 -8.63
CA LEU A 298 39.02 11.33 -8.49
C LEU A 298 40.04 11.25 -9.63
N GLU A 299 39.65 11.63 -10.86
CA GLU A 299 40.59 11.73 -11.99
C GLU A 299 41.67 12.77 -11.75
N SER A 300 41.31 13.91 -11.12
CA SER A 300 42.30 14.94 -10.75
C SER A 300 43.27 14.49 -9.66
N GLU A 301 42.88 13.49 -8.85
CA GLU A 301 43.73 12.85 -7.84
C GLU A 301 44.33 11.52 -8.31
N PHE A 302 44.18 11.15 -9.59
CA PHE A 302 44.66 9.88 -10.15
C PHE A 302 44.18 8.63 -9.37
N SER A 303 42.92 8.64 -8.92
CA SER A 303 42.29 7.55 -8.13
C SER A 303 40.90 7.15 -8.63
N SER A 304 40.63 7.38 -9.92
CA SER A 304 39.30 7.15 -10.53
C SER A 304 38.98 5.68 -10.78
N GLU A 305 39.97 4.79 -10.77
CA GLU A 305 39.83 3.34 -10.96
C GLU A 305 38.84 2.71 -9.97
N ASN A 306 38.80 3.20 -8.73
CA ASN A 306 37.91 2.70 -7.69
C ASN A 306 36.43 2.92 -8.04
N LEU A 307 36.09 4.14 -8.47
CA LEU A 307 34.72 4.47 -8.87
C LEU A 307 34.36 3.81 -10.20
N ARG A 308 35.29 3.75 -11.16
CA ARG A 308 35.07 3.06 -12.45
C ARG A 308 34.79 1.57 -12.25
N PHE A 309 35.56 0.90 -11.40
CA PHE A 309 35.31 -0.50 -11.01
C PHE A 309 33.93 -0.65 -10.37
N TRP A 310 33.61 0.20 -9.38
CA TRP A 310 32.32 0.12 -8.68
C TRP A 310 31.13 0.30 -9.64
N LEU A 311 31.22 1.25 -10.57
CA LEU A 311 30.22 1.49 -11.61
C LEU A 311 30.13 0.32 -12.60
N ALA A 312 31.26 -0.30 -12.95
CA ALA A 312 31.27 -1.46 -13.84
C ALA A 312 30.59 -2.68 -13.21
N VAL A 313 30.77 -2.90 -11.90
CA VAL A 313 30.06 -3.95 -11.15
C VAL A 313 28.58 -3.62 -11.02
N GLU A 314 28.21 -2.35 -10.80
CA GLU A 314 26.81 -1.92 -10.80
C GLU A 314 26.12 -2.12 -12.16
N ASP A 315 26.84 -1.92 -13.26
CA ASP A 315 26.36 -2.22 -14.62
C ASP A 315 26.19 -3.73 -14.81
N LEU A 316 27.18 -4.54 -14.40
CA LEU A 316 27.12 -6.01 -14.48
C LEU A 316 25.84 -6.57 -13.84
N LYS A 317 25.47 -6.08 -12.66
CA LYS A 317 24.25 -6.52 -11.95
C LYS A 317 22.96 -6.23 -12.73
N LYS A 318 22.98 -5.24 -13.63
CA LYS A 318 21.83 -4.78 -14.44
C LYS A 318 21.80 -5.41 -15.85
N ARG A 319 22.87 -6.09 -16.28
CA ARG A 319 22.96 -6.74 -17.61
C ARG A 319 21.99 -7.92 -17.79
N PRO A 320 21.59 -8.28 -19.01
CA PRO A 320 20.95 -9.56 -19.30
C PRO A 320 21.83 -10.74 -18.89
N ILE A 321 21.26 -11.85 -18.41
CA ILE A 321 22.05 -12.97 -17.85
C ILE A 321 23.03 -13.58 -18.87
N LYS A 322 22.69 -13.52 -20.16
CA LYS A 322 23.54 -13.99 -21.28
C LYS A 322 24.83 -13.18 -21.45
N GLU A 323 24.87 -11.91 -21.03
CA GLU A 323 26.03 -11.01 -21.13
C GLU A 323 26.91 -11.03 -19.87
N VAL A 324 26.41 -11.60 -18.77
CA VAL A 324 27.12 -11.62 -17.48
C VAL A 324 28.47 -12.33 -17.58
N PRO A 325 28.62 -13.52 -18.20
CA PRO A 325 29.90 -14.21 -18.25
C PRO A 325 31.00 -13.42 -18.97
N SER A 326 30.70 -12.82 -20.13
CA SER A 326 31.68 -12.01 -20.87
C SER A 326 32.01 -10.73 -20.10
N ARG A 327 31.00 -10.06 -19.54
CA ARG A 327 31.19 -8.82 -18.78
C ARG A 327 32.03 -9.04 -17.51
N VAL A 328 31.90 -10.20 -16.85
CA VAL A 328 32.75 -10.57 -15.71
C VAL A 328 34.22 -10.63 -16.13
N GLN A 329 34.52 -11.26 -17.27
CA GLN A 329 35.90 -11.36 -17.75
C GLN A 329 36.48 -9.99 -18.13
N GLU A 330 35.69 -9.12 -18.78
CA GLU A 330 36.11 -7.75 -19.08
C GLU A 330 36.50 -6.98 -17.81
N ILE A 331 35.63 -6.98 -16.79
CA ILE A 331 35.88 -6.29 -15.51
C ILE A 331 37.11 -6.87 -14.81
N TRP A 332 37.27 -8.20 -14.83
CA TRP A 332 38.45 -8.84 -14.27
C TRP A 332 39.73 -8.37 -14.96
N GLN A 333 39.78 -8.37 -16.29
CA GLN A 333 40.96 -7.96 -17.07
C GLN A 333 41.28 -6.47 -16.90
N GLU A 334 40.27 -5.61 -16.77
CA GLU A 334 40.46 -4.16 -16.66
C GLU A 334 40.96 -3.73 -15.27
N PHE A 335 40.51 -4.38 -14.19
CA PHE A 335 40.71 -3.89 -12.82
C PHE A 335 41.47 -4.83 -11.88
N LEU A 336 41.51 -6.14 -12.12
CA LEU A 336 41.99 -7.12 -11.13
C LEU A 336 43.03 -8.13 -11.64
N ALA A 337 43.10 -8.35 -12.95
CA ALA A 337 44.09 -9.23 -13.53
C ALA A 337 45.52 -8.72 -13.26
N PRO A 338 46.52 -9.61 -13.18
CA PRO A 338 47.92 -9.21 -13.09
C PRO A 338 48.30 -8.31 -14.28
N GLY A 339 48.75 -7.08 -13.99
CA GLY A 339 49.06 -6.10 -15.04
C GLY A 339 47.83 -5.39 -15.63
N ALA A 340 46.69 -5.42 -14.95
CA ALA A 340 45.47 -4.73 -15.36
C ALA A 340 45.73 -3.22 -15.61
N PRO A 341 45.16 -2.64 -16.68
CA PRO A 341 45.39 -1.24 -17.06
C PRO A 341 44.82 -0.24 -16.05
N SER A 342 43.83 -0.63 -15.24
CA SER A 342 43.25 0.17 -14.17
C SER A 342 43.20 -0.63 -12.87
N ALA A 343 44.33 -1.24 -12.50
CA ALA A 343 44.43 -2.09 -11.32
C ALA A 343 43.97 -1.39 -10.03
N ILE A 344 42.98 -1.96 -9.35
CA ILE A 344 42.49 -1.46 -8.05
C ILE A 344 43.23 -2.14 -6.89
N ASN A 345 43.32 -1.43 -5.76
CA ASN A 345 43.89 -2.00 -4.55
C ASN A 345 42.81 -2.73 -3.73
N LEU A 346 42.94 -4.05 -3.60
CA LEU A 346 42.07 -4.89 -2.78
C LEU A 346 42.89 -5.63 -1.71
N ASP A 347 42.26 -5.90 -0.57
CA ASP A 347 42.84 -6.81 0.41
C ASP A 347 42.91 -8.24 -0.12
N SER A 348 43.90 -9.01 0.36
CA SER A 348 44.17 -10.36 -0.13
C SER A 348 42.96 -11.29 -0.06
N LYS A 349 42.18 -11.20 1.03
CA LYS A 349 40.99 -12.05 1.22
C LYS A 349 39.91 -11.78 0.16
N SER A 350 39.63 -10.50 -0.12
CA SER A 350 38.67 -10.12 -1.17
C SER A 350 39.16 -10.50 -2.57
N TYR A 351 40.47 -10.35 -2.82
CA TYR A 351 41.09 -10.74 -4.09
C TYR A 351 41.00 -12.25 -4.33
N ASP A 352 41.37 -13.07 -3.35
CA ASP A 352 41.34 -14.54 -3.43
C ASP A 352 39.92 -15.06 -3.66
N LYS A 353 38.94 -14.51 -2.92
CA LYS A 353 37.53 -14.88 -3.07
C LYS A 353 37.00 -14.51 -4.46
N THR A 354 37.31 -13.32 -4.94
CA THR A 354 36.92 -12.87 -6.28
C THR A 354 37.55 -13.76 -7.36
N THR A 355 38.82 -14.14 -7.20
CA THR A 355 39.54 -15.03 -8.13
C THR A 355 38.84 -16.39 -8.26
N GLN A 356 38.31 -16.95 -7.17
CA GLN A 356 37.51 -18.18 -7.23
C GLN A 356 36.15 -17.94 -7.88
N ASN A 357 35.45 -16.86 -7.50
CA ASN A 357 34.14 -16.52 -8.05
C ASN A 357 34.15 -16.28 -9.56
N VAL A 358 35.26 -15.78 -10.12
CA VAL A 358 35.39 -15.52 -11.57
C VAL A 358 35.44 -16.82 -12.38
N LYS A 359 35.80 -17.96 -11.75
CA LYS A 359 35.76 -19.29 -12.41
C LYS A 359 34.35 -19.73 -12.76
N GLU A 360 33.37 -19.30 -11.96
CA GLU A 360 31.93 -19.53 -12.20
C GLU A 360 31.20 -18.17 -12.23
N PRO A 361 31.24 -17.45 -13.37
CA PRO A 361 30.72 -16.09 -13.47
C PRO A 361 29.23 -15.98 -13.11
N GLY A 362 28.90 -15.00 -12.27
CA GLY A 362 27.54 -14.66 -11.88
C GLY A 362 27.39 -13.16 -11.60
N ARG A 363 26.15 -12.72 -11.39
CA ARG A 363 25.84 -11.29 -11.10
C ARG A 363 26.53 -10.78 -9.83
N TYR A 364 26.86 -11.68 -8.91
CA TYR A 364 27.40 -11.40 -7.60
C TYR A 364 28.89 -11.76 -7.47
N THR A 365 29.58 -12.05 -8.59
CA THR A 365 30.99 -12.45 -8.59
C THR A 365 31.90 -11.46 -7.86
N PHE A 366 31.62 -10.15 -7.99
CA PHE A 366 32.43 -9.07 -7.43
C PHE A 366 31.82 -8.42 -6.17
N GLU A 367 30.81 -9.02 -5.51
CA GLU A 367 30.15 -8.40 -4.33
C GLU A 367 31.15 -8.02 -3.23
N ASP A 368 32.03 -8.94 -2.83
CA ASP A 368 33.00 -8.70 -1.76
C ASP A 368 34.00 -7.58 -2.13
N ALA A 369 34.52 -7.62 -3.36
CA ALA A 369 35.43 -6.59 -3.88
C ALA A 369 34.74 -5.22 -4.00
N GLN A 370 33.51 -5.18 -4.49
CA GLN A 370 32.73 -3.96 -4.62
C GLN A 370 32.40 -3.34 -3.26
N GLU A 371 32.05 -4.16 -2.26
CA GLU A 371 31.79 -3.70 -0.89
C GLU A 371 33.05 -3.09 -0.26
N HIS A 372 34.21 -3.73 -0.47
CA HIS A 372 35.49 -3.20 -0.03
C HIS A 372 35.78 -1.82 -0.63
N ILE A 373 35.70 -1.70 -1.96
CA ILE A 373 35.97 -0.44 -2.67
C ILE A 373 34.95 0.65 -2.31
N TYR A 374 33.68 0.30 -2.15
CA TYR A 374 32.65 1.23 -1.70
C TYR A 374 32.99 1.78 -0.30
N LYS A 375 33.35 0.92 0.66
CA LYS A 375 33.73 1.34 2.01
C LYS A 375 34.95 2.24 2.00
N LEU A 376 35.97 1.88 1.21
CA LEU A 376 37.19 2.68 1.03
C LEU A 376 36.86 4.10 0.56
N MET A 377 36.11 4.23 -0.54
CA MET A 377 35.69 5.55 -1.06
C MET A 377 34.83 6.31 -0.05
N LYS A 378 33.91 5.63 0.64
CA LYS A 378 33.01 6.25 1.63
C LYS A 378 33.75 6.83 2.83
N SER A 379 34.84 6.18 3.28
CA SER A 379 35.62 6.63 4.43
C SER A 379 36.75 7.61 4.08
N ASP A 380 37.24 7.62 2.84
CA ASP A 380 38.40 8.43 2.44
C ASP A 380 38.09 9.42 1.31
N SER A 381 37.91 8.93 0.08
CA SER A 381 37.81 9.80 -1.10
C SER A 381 36.58 10.72 -1.08
N TYR A 382 35.44 10.24 -0.59
CA TYR A 382 34.19 11.01 -0.59
C TYR A 382 34.20 12.17 0.43
N PRO A 383 34.64 11.98 1.70
CA PRO A 383 34.87 13.10 2.60
C PRO A 383 35.88 14.14 2.07
N ARG A 384 36.87 13.74 1.27
CA ARG A 384 37.78 14.67 0.59
C ARG A 384 37.08 15.43 -0.53
N PHE A 385 36.27 14.75 -1.34
CA PHE A 385 35.44 15.39 -2.37
C PHE A 385 34.52 16.48 -1.80
N ILE A 386 33.78 16.21 -0.70
CA ILE A 386 32.88 17.20 -0.09
C ILE A 386 33.63 18.42 0.48
N ARG A 387 34.89 18.25 0.90
CA ARG A 387 35.76 19.34 1.39
C ARG A 387 36.53 20.05 0.27
N SER A 388 36.53 19.52 -0.95
CA SER A 388 37.28 20.06 -2.07
C SER A 388 36.71 21.41 -2.54
N SER A 389 37.56 22.27 -3.11
CA SER A 389 37.11 23.53 -3.71
C SER A 389 36.09 23.30 -4.83
N ALA A 390 36.24 22.23 -5.62
CA ALA A 390 35.31 21.89 -6.70
C ALA A 390 33.86 21.71 -6.20
N TYR A 391 33.65 20.98 -5.10
CA TYR A 391 32.32 20.84 -4.52
C TYR A 391 31.83 22.16 -3.88
N GLN A 392 32.71 22.88 -3.19
CA GLN A 392 32.34 24.15 -2.54
C GLN A 392 31.95 25.23 -3.55
N GLU A 393 32.61 25.28 -4.71
CA GLU A 393 32.25 26.18 -5.82
C GLU A 393 30.87 25.85 -6.40
N LEU A 394 30.57 24.56 -6.60
CA LEU A 394 29.23 24.12 -7.04
C LEU A 394 28.14 24.46 -6.02
N LEU A 395 28.45 24.33 -4.72
CA LEU A 395 27.52 24.68 -3.65
C LEU A 395 27.30 26.20 -3.54
N GLN A 396 28.30 27.01 -3.89
CA GLN A 396 28.24 28.47 -3.84
C GLN A 396 27.71 29.12 -5.13
N ALA A 397 27.68 28.38 -6.23
CA ALA A 397 27.20 28.86 -7.53
C ALA A 397 25.69 29.22 -7.45
N LYS A 398 25.39 30.44 -7.00
CA LYS A 398 24.06 31.04 -7.19
C LYS A 398 23.85 31.25 -8.68
N LYS A 399 22.65 30.94 -9.19
CA LYS A 399 22.18 31.39 -10.51
C LYS A 399 22.56 32.87 -10.67
N LYS A 400 23.55 33.20 -11.53
CA LYS A 400 23.62 34.54 -12.12
C LYS A 400 22.27 34.72 -12.78
N GLY A 401 21.44 35.60 -12.24
CA GLY A 401 20.09 35.83 -12.74
C GLY A 401 20.15 36.05 -14.24
N ARG A 402 19.58 35.11 -15.01
CA ARG A 402 19.16 35.44 -16.37
C ARG A 402 18.06 36.48 -16.18
N ASN A 403 18.41 37.75 -16.39
CA ASN A 403 17.43 38.78 -16.71
C ASN A 403 16.68 38.28 -17.95
N ILE A 404 15.54 37.62 -17.73
CA ILE A 404 14.55 37.46 -18.79
C ILE A 404 14.07 38.89 -19.07
N PRO A 405 14.21 39.42 -20.30
CA PRO A 405 13.63 40.71 -20.61
C PRO A 405 12.13 40.59 -20.40
N ILE A 406 11.62 41.29 -19.38
CA ILE A 406 10.20 41.53 -19.22
C ILE A 406 9.78 42.34 -20.43
N PHE A 407 9.18 41.69 -21.43
CA PHE A 407 8.41 42.40 -22.44
C PHE A 407 7.30 43.16 -21.70
N PRO A 408 7.17 44.49 -21.87
CA PRO A 408 6.11 45.23 -21.21
C PRO A 408 4.77 44.74 -21.77
N CYS A 409 4.03 43.98 -20.96
CA CYS A 409 2.67 43.60 -21.28
C CYS A 409 1.85 44.89 -21.37
N HIS A 410 1.27 45.11 -22.54
CA HIS A 410 0.44 46.27 -22.82
C HIS A 410 -0.67 46.41 -21.78
N LYS A 411 -0.79 47.64 -21.26
CA LYS A 411 -1.92 48.13 -20.48
C LYS A 411 -3.23 47.68 -21.11
N ASN A 412 -4.02 46.89 -20.39
CA ASN A 412 -5.47 47.06 -20.18
C ASN A 412 -6.06 45.77 -19.60
N CYS A 413 -6.11 45.66 -18.28
CA CYS A 413 -7.16 44.93 -17.57
C CYS A 413 -7.25 45.51 -16.15
N THR A 414 -8.30 46.30 -15.93
CA THR A 414 -8.69 46.91 -14.65
C THR A 414 -9.02 45.85 -13.59
N PRO A 415 -8.69 46.07 -12.31
CA PRO A 415 -9.12 45.21 -11.22
C PRO A 415 -10.55 45.55 -10.79
N THR A 416 -11.45 44.57 -10.79
CA THR A 416 -12.73 44.68 -10.07
C THR A 416 -12.73 43.75 -8.88
N LEU A 417 -12.35 44.31 -7.73
CA LEU A 417 -12.77 43.84 -6.42
C LEU A 417 -14.01 44.65 -6.04
N ARG A 418 -15.14 43.99 -5.75
CA ARG A 418 -16.02 44.37 -4.64
C ARG A 418 -17.05 43.28 -4.34
N ALA A 419 -17.05 42.90 -3.06
CA ALA A 419 -18.13 42.20 -2.38
C ALA A 419 -19.43 43.02 -2.43
N SER A 420 -20.58 42.32 -2.39
CA SER A 420 -21.75 42.67 -1.57
C SER A 420 -22.87 41.64 -1.73
N THR A 421 -23.22 41.00 -0.61
CA THR A 421 -24.58 40.76 -0.09
C THR A 421 -25.78 41.22 -0.94
N ASN A 422 -26.69 40.30 -1.28
CA ASN A 422 -28.10 40.24 -0.82
C ASN A 422 -29.02 39.46 -1.78
N LEU A 423 -29.86 38.61 -1.18
CA LEU A 423 -31.27 38.31 -1.48
C LEU A 423 -31.69 37.97 -2.93
N LEU A 424 -31.97 36.69 -3.18
CA LEU A 424 -33.33 36.11 -3.23
C LEU A 424 -33.27 34.58 -3.25
#